data_AF-A0AAD6UGE5-F1
#
_entry.id   AF-A0AAD6UGE5-F1
#
_cell.length_a   1.000
_cell.length_b   1.000
_cell.length_c   1.000
_cell.angle_alpha   90.00
_cell.angle_beta   90.00
_cell.angle_gamma   90.00
#
_symmetry.space_group_name_H-M   'P 1'
#
loop_
_entity.id
_entity.type
_entity.pdbx_description
1 polymer ?
#
loop_
_entity_poly.entity_id
_entity_poly.type
_entity_poly.pdbx_seq_one_letter_code
_entity_poly.pdbx_strand_id
1 'polypeptide(L)'
;MIAHLITGQTSNKEADGYQLKYISWWPKPTAFALSGLNTGWWNANCERWFIKRLKEMETMRVKLHTYTEWKQKLRFSSGARKVNTQNDVLSARYLAARLT
;
A
#
# COMPACT_ATOMS: atom_id res chain seq x y z
N MET A 1 22.17 4.93 6.60
CA MET A 1 21.28 6.05 6.98
C MET A 1 20.13 6.08 5.97
N ILE A 2 18.84 5.90 6.23
CA ILE A 2 18.00 5.77 7.43
C ILE A 2 16.81 4.88 6.96
N ALA A 3 16.68 3.64 7.44
CA ALA A 3 15.52 2.79 7.09
C ALA A 3 14.67 2.41 8.32
N HIS A 4 15.00 2.92 9.51
CA HIS A 4 14.32 2.57 10.76
C HIS A 4 13.26 3.60 11.20
N LEU A 5 13.00 4.69 10.44
CA LEU A 5 12.06 5.75 10.83
C LEU A 5 10.68 5.69 10.15
N ILE A 6 10.40 4.68 9.32
CA ILE A 6 9.19 4.64 8.47
C ILE A 6 7.99 3.96 9.15
N THR A 7 8.25 3.28 10.27
CA THR A 7 7.30 2.46 11.02
C THR A 7 7.40 2.76 12.51
N GLY A 8 6.26 2.98 13.15
CA GLY A 8 6.14 3.16 14.59
C GLY A 8 5.23 2.10 15.22
N GLN A 9 5.13 2.12 16.53
CA GLN A 9 4.19 1.32 17.30
C GLN A 9 3.39 2.25 18.20
N THR A 10 2.09 2.00 18.33
CA THR A 10 1.22 2.66 19.30
C THR A 10 0.59 1.59 20.18
N SER A 11 0.48 1.82 21.48
CA SER A 11 -0.25 0.95 22.39
C SER A 11 -1.56 1.62 22.79
N ASN A 12 -2.65 0.85 22.82
CA ASN A 12 -3.90 1.27 23.43
C ASN A 12 -4.22 0.32 24.59
N LYS A 13 -4.73 0.85 25.72
CA LYS A 13 -5.30 0.03 26.78
C LYS A 13 -6.62 -0.56 26.30
N GLU A 14 -6.71 -1.87 26.21
CA GLU A 14 -7.95 -2.62 25.98
C GLU A 14 -8.28 -3.45 27.23
N ALA A 15 -9.49 -4.02 27.31
CA ALA A 15 -9.99 -4.73 28.50
C ALA A 15 -9.12 -5.94 28.91
N ASP A 16 -8.37 -6.50 27.96
CA ASP A 16 -7.49 -7.69 28.11
C ASP A 16 -5.99 -7.34 28.23
N GLY A 17 -5.64 -6.04 28.29
CA GLY A 17 -4.26 -5.57 28.39
C GLY A 17 -3.86 -4.51 27.35
N TYR A 18 -2.55 -4.29 27.19
CA TYR A 18 -2.02 -3.36 26.17
C TYR A 18 -1.91 -4.09 24.82
N GLN A 19 -2.70 -3.66 23.84
CA GLN A 19 -2.55 -4.15 22.48
C GLN A 19 -1.60 -3.25 21.68
N LEU A 20 -0.50 -3.84 21.19
CA LEU A 20 0.47 -3.15 20.35
C LEU A 20 -0.05 -3.08 18.91
N LYS A 21 -0.20 -1.87 18.38
CA LYS A 21 -0.63 -1.63 16.99
C LYS A 21 0.53 -1.04 16.20
N TYR A 22 0.91 -1.72 15.13
CA TYR A 22 1.93 -1.25 14.20
C TYR A 22 1.35 -0.16 13.29
N ILE A 23 2.04 0.97 13.22
CA ILE A 23 1.66 2.12 12.39
C ILE A 23 2.79 2.46 11.43
N SER A 24 2.45 2.97 10.23
CA SER A 24 3.45 3.26 9.20
C SER A 24 3.08 4.49 8.36
N TRP A 25 4.11 5.14 7.82
CA TRP A 25 3.97 6.30 6.92
C TRP A 25 3.48 5.90 5.53
N TRP A 26 3.85 4.69 5.11
CA TRP A 26 3.50 4.05 3.85
C TRP A 26 2.79 2.71 4.10
N PRO A 27 1.91 2.28 3.18
CA PRO A 27 1.26 0.97 3.31
C PRO A 27 2.29 -0.16 3.22
N LYS A 28 2.05 -1.22 3.98
CA LYS A 28 2.82 -2.47 3.84
C LYS A 28 2.55 -3.08 2.45
N PRO A 29 3.51 -3.85 1.88
CA PRO A 29 3.34 -4.50 0.58
C PRO A 29 2.04 -5.31 0.49
N THR A 30 1.67 -6.03 1.55
CA THR A 30 0.42 -6.80 1.61
C THR A 30 -0.84 -5.93 1.55
N ALA A 31 -0.83 -4.74 2.17
CA ALA A 31 -1.95 -3.80 2.10
C ALA A 31 -2.07 -3.17 0.71
N PHE A 32 -0.94 -2.82 0.09
CA PHE A 32 -0.89 -2.25 -1.25
C PHE A 32 -1.29 -3.28 -2.32
N ALA A 33 -0.82 -4.52 -2.23
CA ALA A 33 -1.13 -5.59 -3.17
C ALA A 33 -2.65 -5.87 -3.28
N LEU A 34 -3.37 -5.70 -2.16
CA LEU A 34 -4.82 -5.87 -2.10
C LEU A 34 -5.60 -4.60 -2.45
N SER A 35 -4.92 -3.47 -2.65
CA SER A 35 -5.53 -2.19 -2.97
C SER A 35 -6.03 -2.11 -4.40
N GLY A 36 -6.91 -1.14 -4.66
CA GLY A 36 -7.31 -0.84 -6.03
C GLY A 36 -6.30 0.03 -6.82
N LEU A 37 -5.17 0.42 -6.21
CA LEU A 37 -4.05 1.04 -6.94
C LEU A 37 -3.16 -0.01 -7.59
N ASN A 38 -3.17 -1.25 -7.10
CA ASN A 38 -2.40 -2.33 -7.68
C ASN A 38 -3.07 -2.86 -8.96
N THR A 39 -2.73 -2.26 -10.10
CA THR A 39 -3.22 -2.65 -11.43
C THR A 39 -2.19 -3.45 -12.24
N GLY A 40 -0.97 -3.63 -11.72
CA GLY A 40 0.15 -4.29 -12.41
C GLY A 40 1.12 -3.36 -13.10
N TRP A 41 0.83 -2.05 -13.09
CA TRP A 41 1.78 -1.02 -13.47
C TRP A 41 1.50 0.26 -12.68
N TRP A 42 2.46 1.19 -12.74
CA TRP A 42 2.31 2.51 -12.14
C TRP A 42 1.51 3.42 -13.07
N ASN A 43 0.23 3.62 -12.75
CA ASN A 43 -0.67 4.45 -13.54
C ASN A 43 -0.86 5.85 -12.93
N ALA A 44 -1.58 6.73 -13.63
CA ALA A 44 -1.82 8.10 -13.18
C ALA A 44 -2.56 8.19 -11.82
N ASN A 45 -3.36 7.20 -11.42
CA ASN A 45 -3.96 7.16 -10.08
C ASN A 45 -2.93 6.86 -9.01
N CYS A 46 -1.98 5.95 -9.27
CA CYS A 46 -0.87 5.67 -8.37
C CYS A 46 -0.04 6.94 -8.13
N GLU A 47 0.31 7.64 -9.21
CA GLU A 47 1.06 8.89 -9.15
C GLU A 47 0.32 9.97 -8.35
N ARG A 48 -0.97 10.20 -8.67
CA ARG A 48 -1.79 11.17 -7.93
C ARG A 48 -1.89 10.85 -6.45
N TRP A 49 -2.07 9.58 -6.10
CA TRP A 49 -2.12 9.13 -4.71
C TRP A 49 -0.78 9.38 -4.00
N PHE A 50 0.33 9.01 -4.66
CA PHE A 50 1.67 9.15 -4.11
C PHE A 50 2.04 10.61 -3.86
N ILE A 51 1.86 11.48 -4.87
CA ILE A 51 2.10 12.93 -4.76
C ILE A 51 1.22 13.53 -3.65
N LYS A 52 -0.07 13.17 -3.60
CA LYS A 52 -0.96 13.65 -2.53
C LYS A 52 -0.42 13.26 -1.16
N ARG A 53 0.00 12.01 -1.00
CA ARG A 53 0.55 11.51 0.26
C ARG A 53 1.84 12.23 0.63
N LEU A 54 2.76 12.46 -0.33
CA LEU A 54 3.98 13.24 -0.10
C LEU A 54 3.66 14.67 0.37
N LYS A 55 2.71 15.36 -0.28
CA LYS A 55 2.29 16.71 0.15
C LYS A 55 1.73 16.72 1.57
N GLU A 56 0.97 15.68 1.96
CA GLU A 56 0.48 15.54 3.35
C GLU A 56 1.66 15.39 4.34
N MET A 57 2.73 14.69 3.93
CA MET A 57 3.94 14.52 4.74
C MET A 57 4.72 15.84 4.89
N GLU A 58 4.95 16.54 3.78
CA GLU A 58 5.66 17.83 3.76
C GLU A 58 4.95 18.90 4.57
N THR A 59 3.62 18.92 4.54
CA THR A 59 2.80 19.87 5.31
C THR A 59 2.57 19.46 6.77
N MET A 60 3.21 18.38 7.24
CA MET A 60 3.06 17.79 8.59
C MET A 60 1.61 17.44 8.97
N ARG A 61 0.72 17.24 7.98
CA ARG A 61 -0.69 16.89 8.19
C ARG A 61 -0.94 15.38 8.16
N VAL A 62 0.10 14.61 7.89
CA VAL A 62 -0.01 13.17 7.71
C VAL A 62 -0.12 12.45 9.04
N LYS A 63 -1.16 11.62 9.15
CA LYS A 63 -1.28 10.66 10.24
C LYS A 63 -0.63 9.34 9.84
N LEU A 64 0.15 8.78 10.76
CA LEU A 64 0.58 7.39 10.72
C LEU A 64 -0.65 6.48 10.72
N HIS A 65 -0.63 5.43 9.89
CA HIS A 65 -1.78 4.54 9.74
C HIS A 65 -1.43 3.11 10.13
N THR A 66 -2.36 2.46 10.81
CA THR A 66 -2.39 1.02 11.04
C THR A 66 -2.68 0.27 9.74
N TYR A 67 -2.47 -1.05 9.76
CA TYR A 67 -2.77 -1.91 8.61
C TYR A 67 -4.25 -1.81 8.16
N THR A 68 -5.19 -1.76 9.11
CA THR A 68 -6.63 -1.67 8.82
C THR A 68 -7.00 -0.32 8.22
N GLU A 69 -6.45 0.78 8.74
CA GLU A 69 -6.62 2.12 8.16
C GLU A 69 -6.03 2.21 6.76
N TRP A 70 -4.85 1.61 6.51
CA TRP A 70 -4.29 1.51 5.16
C TRP A 70 -5.22 0.76 4.21
N LYS A 71 -5.73 -0.39 4.63
CA LYS A 71 -6.67 -1.20 3.83
C LYS A 71 -7.91 -0.38 3.49
N GLN A 72 -8.43 0.43 4.41
CA GLN A 72 -9.58 1.31 4.16
C GLN A 72 -9.24 2.46 3.22
N LYS A 73 -8.11 3.16 3.41
CA LYS A 73 -7.69 4.29 2.56
C LYS A 73 -7.32 3.89 1.14
N LEU A 74 -6.91 2.64 0.95
CA LEU A 74 -6.51 2.07 -0.32
C LEU A 74 -7.62 1.25 -0.99
N ARG A 75 -8.85 1.29 -0.46
CA ARG A 75 -10.04 0.76 -1.13
C ARG A 75 -10.40 1.66 -2.32
N PHE A 76 -9.76 1.39 -3.45
CA PHE A 76 -10.24 1.80 -4.77
C PHE A 76 -11.04 0.64 -5.39
N SER A 77 -11.43 0.75 -6.67
CA SER A 77 -12.33 -0.22 -7.31
C SER A 77 -11.82 -1.67 -7.18
N SER A 78 -12.74 -2.60 -6.95
CA SER A 78 -12.44 -4.04 -6.79
C SER A 78 -11.89 -4.69 -8.07
N GLY A 79 -12.07 -4.04 -9.22
CA GLY A 79 -11.62 -4.53 -10.53
C GLY A 79 -10.10 -4.51 -10.72
N ALA A 80 -9.36 -3.68 -9.97
CA ALA A 80 -7.91 -3.55 -10.13
C ALA A 80 -7.17 -4.88 -9.92
N ARG A 81 -7.62 -5.70 -8.96
CA ARG A 81 -7.03 -7.01 -8.71
C ARG A 81 -7.17 -7.93 -9.92
N LYS A 82 -8.34 -7.93 -10.56
CA LYS A 82 -8.59 -8.73 -11.76
C LYS A 82 -7.66 -8.29 -12.90
N VAL A 83 -7.50 -6.97 -13.08
CA VAL A 83 -6.57 -6.41 -14.08
C VAL A 83 -5.13 -6.85 -13.79
N ASN A 84 -4.67 -6.71 -12.54
CA ASN A 84 -3.32 -7.11 -12.15
C ASN A 84 -3.07 -8.61 -12.39
N THR A 85 -4.00 -9.49 -11.98
CA THR A 85 -3.85 -10.93 -12.21
C THR A 85 -3.76 -11.27 -13.70
N GLN A 86 -4.54 -10.61 -14.56
CA GLN A 86 -4.43 -10.82 -16.00
C GLN A 86 -3.10 -10.28 -16.56
N ASN A 87 -2.65 -9.13 -16.06
CA ASN A 87 -1.36 -8.56 -16.42
C ASN A 87 -0.19 -9.48 -16.05
N ASP A 88 -0.21 -10.08 -14.86
CA ASP A 88 0.79 -11.06 -14.40
C ASP A 88 0.83 -12.29 -15.33
N VAL A 89 -0.33 -12.83 -15.71
CA VAL A 89 -0.42 -13.96 -16.64
C VAL A 89 0.11 -13.62 -18.03
N LEU A 90 -0.30 -12.48 -18.59
CA LEU A 90 0.12 -12.07 -19.93
C LEU A 90 1.62 -11.73 -19.99
N SER A 91 2.13 -11.04 -18.97
CA SER A 91 3.55 -10.71 -18.88
C SER A 91 4.42 -11.97 -18.77
N ALA A 92 4.01 -12.96 -17.96
CA ALA A 92 4.70 -14.24 -17.87
C ALA A 92 4.74 -14.97 -19.22
N ARG A 93 3.62 -15.00 -19.96
CA ARG A 93 3.56 -15.61 -21.30
C ARG A 93 4.46 -14.90 -22.30
N TYR A 94 4.47 -13.56 -22.28
CA TYR A 94 5.33 -12.76 -23.17
C TYR A 94 6.81 -13.02 -22.91
N LEU A 95 7.22 -13.08 -21.63
CA LEU A 95 8.60 -13.39 -21.26
C LEU A 95 9.00 -14.81 -21.65
N ALA A 96 8.12 -15.80 -21.41
CA ALA A 96 8.39 -17.19 -21.76
C ALA A 96 8.61 -17.37 -23.27
N ALA A 97 7.78 -16.74 -24.11
CA ALA A 97 7.90 -16.82 -25.57
C ALA A 97 9.18 -16.16 -26.14
N ARG A 98 9.90 -15.38 -25.34
CA ARG A 98 11.09 -14.62 -25.76
C ARG A 98 12.40 -15.16 -25.16
N LEU A 99 12.29 -16.10 -24.23
CA LEU A 99 13.41 -16.80 -23.58
C LEU A 99 13.66 -18.19 -24.18
N THR A 100 12.85 -18.60 -25.15
CA THR A 100 12.99 -19.82 -25.98
C THR A 100 13.42 -19.44 -27.38
#